data_AF-A0A261EPV5-F1
#
_entry.id   AF-A0A261EPV5-F1
#
_cell.length_a   1.000
_cell.length_b   1.000
_cell.length_c   1.000
_cell.angle_alpha   90.00
_cell.angle_beta   90.00
_cell.angle_gamma   90.00
#
_symmetry.space_group_name_H-M   'P 1'
#
loop_
_entity.id
_entity.type
_entity.pdbx_description
1 polymer ?
#
loop_
_entity_poly.entity_id
_entity_poly.type
_entity_poly.pdbx_seq_one_letter_code
_entity_poly.pdbx_strand_id
1 'polypeptide(L)' 'MNTEKDKTLHEIIDWCTEWAEQLCDAREGDFYADFLQVDTLTHVIDHCKHMLECSGTMPSEVENQAEDTK' A
#
# COMPACT_ATOMS: atom_id res chain seq x y z
N MET A 1 7.01 12.93 7.97
CA MET A 1 7.73 12.75 6.69
C MET A 1 8.45 11.42 6.75
N ASN A 2 7.89 10.37 6.16
CA ASN A 2 8.60 9.12 5.94
C ASN A 2 8.71 8.90 4.43
N THR A 3 9.53 9.75 3.80
CA THR A 3 9.62 9.91 2.34
C THR A 3 10.07 8.62 1.64
N GLU A 4 10.93 7.84 2.27
CA GLU A 4 11.35 6.54 1.75
C GLU A 4 10.22 5.52 1.79
N LYS A 5 9.45 5.46 2.90
CA LYS A 5 8.25 4.60 2.97
C LYS A 5 7.23 4.98 1.89
N ASP A 6 6.96 6.28 1.71
CA ASP A 6 6.00 6.73 0.70
C ASP A 6 6.48 6.39 -0.70
N LYS A 7 7.78 6.53 -0.97
CA LYS A 7 8.39 6.12 -2.24
C LYS A 7 8.24 4.61 -2.47
N THR A 8 8.55 3.78 -1.48
CA THR A 8 8.39 2.32 -1.59
C THR A 8 6.93 1.92 -1.83
N LEU A 9 5.97 2.57 -1.16
CA LEU A 9 4.55 2.29 -1.37
C LEU A 9 4.12 2.65 -2.80
N HIS A 10 4.62 3.75 -3.37
CA HIS A 10 4.37 4.07 -4.78
C HIS A 10 5.01 3.05 -5.73
N GLU A 11 6.24 2.61 -5.50
CA GLU A 11 6.90 1.59 -6.32
C GLU A 11 6.10 0.26 -6.32
N ILE A 12 5.52 -0.12 -5.19
CA ILE A 12 4.65 -1.31 -5.10
C ILE A 12 3.36 -1.09 -5.88
N ILE A 13 2.73 0.08 -5.78
CA ILE A 13 1.51 0.40 -6.53
C ILE A 13 1.77 0.34 -8.03
N ASP A 14 2.87 0.93 -8.50
CA ASP A 14 3.25 0.94 -9.92
C ASP A 14 3.47 -0.49 -10.41
N TRP A 15 4.26 -1.29 -9.68
CA TRP A 15 4.53 -2.67 -10.03
C TRP A 15 3.25 -3.54 -10.06
N CYS A 16 2.35 -3.40 -9.09
CA CYS A 16 1.08 -4.12 -9.08
C CYS A 16 0.19 -3.71 -10.27
N THR A 17 0.21 -2.43 -10.65
CA THR A 17 -0.56 -1.91 -11.78
C THR A 17 -0.05 -2.48 -13.09
N GLU A 18 1.27 -2.43 -13.32
CA GLU A 18 1.89 -3.00 -14.54
C GLU A 18 1.63 -4.50 -14.67
N TRP A 19 1.64 -5.25 -13.57
CA TRP A 19 1.32 -6.67 -13.61
C TRP A 19 -0.16 -6.90 -13.91
N ALA A 20 -1.07 -6.16 -13.27
CA ALA A 20 -2.50 -6.28 -13.56
C ALA A 20 -2.82 -6.00 -15.03
N GLU A 21 -2.16 -5.00 -15.64
CA GLU A 21 -2.27 -4.70 -17.07
C GLU A 21 -1.78 -5.87 -17.94
N GLN A 22 -0.62 -6.47 -17.62
CA GLN A 22 -0.09 -7.63 -18.33
C GLN A 22 -1.03 -8.85 -18.26
N LEU A 23 -1.69 -9.08 -17.12
CA LEU A 23 -2.68 -10.13 -16.96
C LEU A 23 -3.93 -9.86 -17.80
N CYS A 24 -4.38 -8.60 -17.89
CA CYS A 24 -5.52 -8.23 -18.71
C CYS A 24 -5.23 -8.33 -20.22
N ASP A 25 -3.99 -8.02 -20.62
CA ASP A 25 -3.54 -8.06 -22.01
C ASP A 25 -3.15 -9.47 -22.49
N ALA A 26 -3.03 -10.43 -21.57
CA ALA A 26 -2.76 -11.82 -21.90
C ALA A 26 -3.93 -12.40 -22.72
N ARG A 27 -3.74 -12.50 -24.04
CA ARG A 27 -4.74 -13.01 -25.00
C ARG A 27 -5.00 -14.52 -24.87
N GLU A 28 -4.12 -15.23 -24.17
CA GLU A 28 -4.20 -16.67 -23.93
C GLU A 28 -3.84 -16.93 -22.46
N GLY A 29 -4.76 -17.49 -21.69
CA GLY A 29 -4.63 -17.66 -20.25
C GLY A 29 -5.85 -18.27 -19.59
N ASP A 30 -5.71 -18.71 -18.34
CA ASP A 30 -6.86 -19.12 -17.52
C ASP A 30 -7.50 -17.86 -16.94
N PHE A 31 -8.58 -17.40 -17.59
CA PHE A 31 -9.31 -16.20 -17.22
C PHE A 31 -9.68 -16.16 -15.73
N TYR A 32 -9.99 -17.32 -15.12
CA TYR A 32 -10.34 -17.36 -13.71
C TYR A 32 -9.11 -17.15 -12.82
N ALA A 33 -7.99 -17.78 -13.16
CA ALA A 33 -6.72 -17.58 -12.44
C ALA A 33 -6.19 -16.15 -12.62
N ASP A 34 -6.31 -15.57 -13.81
CA ASP A 34 -5.88 -14.19 -14.10
C ASP A 34 -6.77 -13.19 -13.34
N PHE A 35 -8.08 -13.41 -13.31
CA PHE A 35 -9.01 -12.59 -12.52
C PHE A 35 -8.66 -12.60 -11.03
N LEU A 36 -8.39 -13.78 -10.45
CA LEU A 36 -7.99 -13.89 -9.03
C LEU A 36 -6.67 -13.16 -8.73
N GLN A 37 -5.72 -13.17 -9.66
CA GLN A 37 -4.47 -12.43 -9.52
C GLN A 37 -4.71 -10.92 -9.59
N VAL A 38 -5.52 -10.43 -10.53
CA VAL A 38 -5.89 -9.01 -10.63
C VAL A 38 -6.61 -8.52 -9.37
N ASP A 39 -7.53 -9.32 -8.83
CA ASP A 39 -8.23 -9.01 -7.56
C ASP A 39 -7.24 -8.90 -6.39
N THR A 40 -6.28 -9.83 -6.31
CA THR A 40 -5.23 -9.81 -5.28
C THR A 40 -4.35 -8.56 -5.40
N LEU A 41 -3.91 -8.22 -6.61
CA LEU A 41 -3.11 -7.02 -6.87
C LEU A 41 -3.88 -5.74 -6.51
N THR A 42 -5.19 -5.71 -6.79
CA THR A 42 -6.08 -4.59 -6.41
C THR A 42 -6.11 -4.40 -4.90
N HIS A 43 -6.25 -5.47 -4.12
CA HIS A 43 -6.21 -5.39 -2.66
C HIS A 43 -4.86 -4.87 -2.12
N VAL A 44 -3.74 -5.25 -2.75
CA VAL A 44 -2.40 -4.74 -2.37
C VAL A 44 -2.30 -3.24 -2.65
N ILE A 45 -2.77 -2.79 -3.81
CA ILE A 45 -2.80 -1.36 -4.17
C ILE A 45 -3.63 -0.56 -3.16
N ASP A 46 -4.82 -1.04 -2.82
CA ASP A 46 -5.70 -0.37 -1.87
C ASP A 46 -5.09 -0.29 -0.47
N HIS A 47 -4.41 -1.35 -0.02
CA HIS A 47 -3.67 -1.32 1.24
C HIS A 47 -2.55 -0.27 1.22
N CYS A 48 -1.78 -0.19 0.14
CA CYS A 48 -0.70 0.78 0.00
C CYS A 48 -1.22 2.22 0.01
N LYS A 49 -2.34 2.49 -0.69
CA LYS A 49 -3.04 3.78 -0.66
C LYS A 49 -3.50 4.15 0.74
N HIS A 50 -4.13 3.21 1.46
CA HIS A 50 -4.54 3.45 2.84
C HIS A 50 -3.35 3.77 3.77
N MET A 51 -2.20 3.11 3.58
CA MET A 51 -0.98 3.41 4.33
C MET A 51 -0.40 4.80 3.99
N LEU A 52 -0.50 5.25 2.74
CA LEU A 52 -0.11 6.60 2.33
C LEU A 52 -1.02 7.65 3.01
N GLU A 53 -2.32 7.42 3.04
CA GLU A 53 -3.31 8.30 3.69
C GLU A 53 -3.16 8.33 5.22
N CYS A 54 -2.95 7.18 5.85
CA CYS A 54 -2.74 7.05 7.31
C CYS A 54 -1.42 7.69 7.78
N SER A 55 -0.47 7.92 6.87
CA SER A 55 0.79 8.61 7.22
C SER A 55 0.60 10.10 7.55
N GLY A 56 -0.61 10.64 7.37
CA GLY A 56 -1.03 11.96 7.84
C GLY A 56 -1.64 11.99 9.25
N THR A 57 -1.89 10.83 9.88
CA THR A 57 -2.46 10.72 11.24
C THR A 57 -1.48 9.97 12.13
N MET A 58 -0.43 10.65 12.63
CA MET A 58 0.16 10.18 13.88
C MET A 58 -0.93 10.29 14.96
N PRO A 59 -1.32 9.21 15.64
CA PRO A 59 -2.07 9.35 16.87
C PRO A 59 -1.15 10.10 17.83
N SER A 60 -1.57 11.30 18.20
CA SER A 60 -0.92 12.10 19.24
C SER A 60 -1.09 11.38 20.57
N GLU A 61 -0.23 10.40 20.88
CA GLU A 61 -0.18 9.81 22.21
C GLU A 61 0.85 10.52 23.08
N VAL A 62 0.31 11.59 23.70
CA VAL A 62 0.50 12.04 25.08
C VAL A 62 1.95 12.29 25.53
N GLU A 63 2.25 13.59 25.68
CA GLU A 63 3.34 14.13 26.48
C GLU A 63 3.27 13.55 27.90
N ASN A 64 4.06 12.52 28.18
CA ASN A 64 4.18 11.96 29.52
C ASN A 64 5.07 12.91 30.36
N GLN A 65 4.49 14.04 30.77
CA GLN A 65 4.99 14.85 31.89
C GLN A 65 4.74 14.05 33.18
N ALA A 66 5.62 13.11 33.48
CA ALA A 66 5.74 12.58 34.83
C ALA A 66 6.95 13.25 35.48
N GLU A 67 6.62 14.16 36.39
CA GLU A 67 7.47 15.05 37.18
C GLU A 67 8.78 14.42 37.68
N ASP A 68 9.87 15.09 37.33
CA ASP A 68 11.11 15.08 38.09
C ASP A 68 10.83 15.67 39.48
N THR A 69 10.71 14.81 40.49
CA THR A 69 10.72 15.22 41.90
C THR A 69 11.88 14.54 42.62
N LYS A 70 13.03 15.21 42.53
CA LYS A 70 14.08 15.43 43.54
C LYS A 70 14.53 14.29 44.46
#